data_AF-A0A7S3H670-F1
#
_entry.id   AF-A0A7S3H670-F1
#
_cell.length_a   1.000
_cell.length_b   1.000
_cell.length_c   1.000
_cell.angle_alpha   90.00
_cell.angle_beta   90.00
_cell.angle_gamma   90.00
#
_symmetry.space_group_name_H-M   'P 1'
#
loop_
_entity.id
_entity.type
_entity.pdbx_description
1 polymer ?
#
loop_
_entity_poly.entity_id
_entity_poly.type
_entity_poly.pdbx_seq_one_letter_code
_entity_poly.pdbx_strand_id
1 'polypeptide(L)'
;MGPSDLTAGFTVFVFLVPQGMAYSLLAGLPPIYGLYSSIVPLFIYAVLGTSQQLSIGPMAITSLLLGVTAQSYGFEEESADYIAIVINLSLVMGLCMFVLGLLRLGSL
;
A
#
# COMPACT_ATOMS: atom_id res chain seq x y z
N MET A 1 -3.55 -10.85 -23.69
CA MET A 1 -2.86 -9.55 -23.72
C MET A 1 -2.81 -9.05 -25.15
N GLY A 2 -3.56 -8.00 -25.47
CA GLY A 2 -3.38 -7.26 -26.74
C GLY A 2 -2.18 -6.31 -26.66
N PRO A 3 -1.65 -5.81 -27.79
CA PRO A 3 -0.60 -4.78 -27.79
C PRO A 3 -1.00 -3.50 -27.05
N SER A 4 -2.30 -3.23 -26.92
CA SER A 4 -2.88 -2.15 -26.11
C SER A 4 -2.71 -2.33 -24.60
N ASP A 5 -2.57 -3.57 -24.10
CA ASP A 5 -2.41 -3.82 -22.67
C ASP A 5 -1.00 -3.44 -22.20
N LEU A 6 -0.02 -3.57 -23.09
CA LEU A 6 1.37 -3.21 -22.81
C LEU A 6 1.53 -1.69 -22.67
N THR A 7 0.90 -0.92 -23.57
CA THR A 7 0.93 0.55 -23.50
C THR A 7 0.11 1.09 -22.32
N ALA A 8 -1.03 0.47 -22.01
CA ALA A 8 -1.82 0.78 -20.83
C ALA A 8 -1.05 0.49 -19.54
N GLY A 9 -0.42 -0.68 -19.43
CA GLY A 9 0.39 -1.07 -18.26
C GLY A 9 1.58 -0.13 -18.02
N PHE A 10 2.28 0.26 -19.09
CA PHE A 10 3.36 1.25 -18.99
C PHE A 10 2.86 2.62 -18.50
N THR A 11 1.71 3.07 -19.00
CA THR A 11 1.10 4.34 -18.57
C THR A 11 0.76 4.30 -17.08
N VAL A 12 0.12 3.22 -16.61
CA VAL A 12 -0.22 3.03 -15.19
C VAL A 12 1.04 3.02 -14.32
N PHE A 13 2.11 2.34 -14.76
CA PHE A 13 3.38 2.30 -14.03
C PHE A 13 3.98 3.70 -13.83
N VAL A 14 3.98 4.54 -14.87
CA VAL A 14 4.49 5.91 -14.79
C VAL A 14 3.69 6.76 -13.80
N PHE A 15 2.36 6.61 -13.74
CA PHE A 15 1.52 7.32 -12.77
C PHE A 15 1.68 6.80 -11.34
N LEU A 16 2.01 5.52 -11.17
CA LEU A 16 2.16 4.90 -9.85
C LEU A 16 3.29 5.53 -9.01
N VAL A 17 4.37 5.96 -9.67
CA VAL A 17 5.55 6.53 -9.01
C VAL A 17 5.22 7.83 -8.24
N PRO A 18 4.71 8.89 -8.88
CA PRO A 18 4.33 10.11 -8.15
C PRO A 18 3.16 9.89 -7.20
N GLN A 19 2.21 9.00 -7.56
CA GLN A 19 1.05 8.71 -6.71
C GLN A 19 1.45 8.03 -5.39
N GLY A 20 2.31 7.01 -5.45
CA GLY A 20 2.80 6.31 -4.26
C GLY A 20 3.60 7.24 -3.34
N MET A 21 4.47 8.08 -3.91
CA MET A 21 5.22 9.08 -3.14
C MET A 21 4.31 10.08 -2.42
N ALA A 22 3.26 10.56 -3.09
CA ALA A 22 2.28 11.46 -2.47
C ALA A 22 1.55 10.78 -1.30
N TYR A 23 1.25 9.48 -1.41
CA TYR A 23 0.54 8.75 -0.36
C TYR A 23 1.41 8.46 0.86
N SER A 24 2.71 8.19 0.71
CA SER A 24 3.62 8.12 1.87
C SER A 24 3.69 9.44 2.64
N LEU A 25 3.64 10.58 1.95
CA LEU A 25 3.61 11.89 2.60
C LEU A 25 2.32 12.09 3.42
N LEU A 26 1.18 11.60 2.92
CA LEU A 26 -0.07 11.61 3.71
C LEU A 26 0.00 10.74 4.97
N ALA A 27 0.89 9.73 4.98
CA ALA A 27 1.12 8.85 6.11
C ALA A 27 2.26 9.32 7.03
N GLY A 28 2.80 10.53 6.85
CA GLY A 28 3.92 11.06 7.66
C GLY A 28 5.26 10.35 7.44
N LEU A 29 5.41 9.65 6.32
CA LEU A 29 6.60 8.88 5.96
C LEU A 29 7.41 9.57 4.84
N PRO A 30 8.74 9.33 4.80
CA PRO A 30 9.56 9.75 3.67
C PRO A 30 9.04 9.16 2.33
N PRO A 31 9.10 9.90 1.20
CA PRO A 31 8.55 9.47 -0.09
C PRO A 31 9.00 8.09 -0.60
N ILE A 32 10.20 7.66 -0.20
CA ILE A 32 10.77 6.36 -0.60
C ILE A 32 9.92 5.17 -0.12
N TYR A 33 9.23 5.31 1.01
CA TYR A 33 8.33 4.26 1.53
C TYR A 33 7.07 4.10 0.68
N GLY A 34 6.66 5.15 -0.04
CA GLY A 34 5.57 5.09 -1.02
C GLY A 34 5.90 4.21 -2.22
N LEU A 35 7.18 4.21 -2.63
CA LEU A 35 7.66 3.34 -3.72
C LEU A 35 7.70 1.88 -3.30
N TYR A 36 8.20 1.59 -2.09
CA TYR A 36 8.20 0.23 -1.55
C TYR A 36 6.79 -0.34 -1.40
N SER A 37 5.86 0.46 -0.87
CA SER A 37 4.47 0.02 -0.66
C SER A 37 3.67 -0.09 -1.96
N SER A 38 4.08 0.57 -3.04
CA SER A 38 3.39 0.46 -4.34
C SER A 38 3.93 -0.67 -5.21
N ILE A 39 5.25 -0.92 -5.20
CA ILE A 39 5.90 -1.90 -6.07
C ILE A 39 5.70 -3.33 -5.55
N VAL A 40 5.91 -3.56 -4.25
CA VAL A 40 5.90 -4.91 -3.67
C VAL A 40 4.52 -5.60 -3.82
N PRO A 41 3.38 -4.96 -3.49
CA PRO A 41 2.07 -5.59 -3.66
C PRO A 41 1.73 -5.84 -5.14
N LEU A 42 2.22 -5.01 -6.06
CA LEU A 42 2.02 -5.20 -7.50
C LEU A 42 2.67 -6.50 -7.97
N PHE A 43 3.91 -6.77 -7.54
CA PHE A 43 4.61 -8.03 -7.85
C PHE A 43 3.92 -9.23 -7.21
N ILE A 44 3.51 -9.12 -5.94
CA ILE A 44 2.80 -10.19 -5.23
C ILE A 44 1.46 -10.49 -5.94
N TYR A 45 0.69 -9.47 -6.31
CA TYR A 45 -0.58 -9.63 -7.00
C TYR A 45 -0.42 -10.17 -8.42
N ALA A 46 0.65 -9.82 -9.13
CA ALA A 46 0.92 -10.39 -10.46
C ALA A 46 1.11 -11.93 -10.41
N VAL A 47 1.58 -12.47 -9.28
CA VAL A 47 1.79 -13.93 -9.10
C VAL A 47 0.57 -14.63 -8.50
N LEU A 48 -0.12 -13.99 -7.55
CA LEU A 48 -1.18 -14.60 -6.74
C LEU A 48 -2.60 -14.14 -7.12
N GLY A 49 -2.71 -13.11 -7.95
CA GLY A 49 -3.97 -12.44 -8.26
C GLY A 49 -4.90 -13.28 -9.11
N THR A 50 -6.16 -13.38 -8.69
CA THR A 50 -7.22 -14.11 -9.38
C THR A 50 -8.04 -13.22 -10.32
N SER A 51 -7.92 -11.89 -10.23
CA SER A 51 -8.68 -10.92 -11.04
C SER A 51 -7.73 -10.02 -11.84
N GLN A 52 -8.03 -9.85 -13.13
CA GLN A 52 -7.18 -9.09 -14.04
C GLN A 52 -7.44 -7.56 -13.98
N GLN A 53 -8.47 -7.12 -13.24
CA GLN A 53 -8.86 -5.70 -13.17
C GLN A 53 -8.66 -5.06 -11.79
N LEU A 54 -8.29 -5.80 -10.75
CA LEU A 54 -8.15 -5.23 -9.41
C LEU A 54 -6.75 -4.63 -9.23
N SER A 55 -6.69 -3.30 -9.12
CA SER A 55 -5.44 -2.60 -8.78
C SER A 55 -5.25 -2.62 -7.27
N ILE A 56 -4.17 -3.24 -6.81
CA ILE A 56 -3.76 -3.25 -5.40
C ILE A 56 -2.63 -2.23 -5.22
N GLY A 57 -2.83 -1.31 -4.29
CA GLY A 57 -1.82 -0.33 -3.93
C GLY A 57 -2.25 0.52 -2.73
N PRO A 58 -1.34 1.34 -2.20
CA PRO A 58 -1.68 2.31 -1.17
C PRO A 58 -2.78 3.24 -1.70
N MET A 59 -3.81 3.47 -0.88
CA MET A 59 -4.90 4.40 -1.20
C MET A 59 -4.74 5.67 -0.35
N ALA A 60 -5.20 6.82 -0.87
CA ALA A 60 -5.13 8.09 -0.16
C ALA A 60 -5.77 8.01 1.24
N ILE A 61 -6.95 7.39 1.34
CA ILE A 61 -7.70 7.27 2.60
C ILE A 61 -6.97 6.37 3.60
N THR A 62 -6.44 5.23 3.17
CA THR A 62 -5.71 4.31 4.06
C THR A 62 -4.41 4.92 4.55
N SER A 63 -3.75 5.71 3.70
CA SER A 63 -2.49 6.39 4.05
C SER A 63 -2.73 7.52 5.04
N LEU A 64 -3.79 8.31 4.85
CA LEU A 64 -4.23 9.31 5.83
C LEU A 64 -4.58 8.67 7.18
N LEU A 65 -5.35 7.56 7.17
CA LEU A 65 -5.73 6.87 8.39
C LEU A 65 -4.51 6.31 9.13
N LEU A 66 -3.54 5.77 8.40
CA LEU A 66 -2.26 5.32 8.95
C LEU A 66 -1.48 6.47 9.60
N GLY A 67 -1.41 7.62 8.93
CA GLY A 67 -0.76 8.82 9.47
C GLY A 67 -1.41 9.33 10.76
N VAL A 68 -2.75 9.46 10.78
CA VAL A 68 -3.50 9.90 11.96
C VAL A 68 -3.36 8.91 13.12
N THR A 69 -3.41 7.61 12.84
CA THR A 69 -3.24 6.59 13.88
C THR A 69 -1.82 6.56 14.42
N ALA A 70 -0.80 6.70 13.57
CA ALA A 70 0.60 6.79 14.02
C ALA A 70 0.88 8.07 14.82
N GLN A 71 0.36 9.22 14.39
CA GLN A 71 0.49 10.49 15.15
C GLN A 71 -0.16 10.43 16.54
N SER A 72 -1.21 9.61 16.72
CA SER A 72 -1.85 9.45 18.04
C SER A 72 -0.91 8.89 19.13
N TYR A 73 0.21 8.28 18.74
CA TYR A 73 1.25 7.81 19.67
C TYR A 73 2.24 8.91 20.08
N GLY A 74 2.17 10.11 19.51
CA GLY A 74 2.96 11.28 19.94
C GLY A 74 4.41 11.34 19.44
N PHE A 75 4.77 10.56 18.42
CA PHE A 75 6.09 10.60 17.80
C PHE A 75 6.17 11.68 16.71
N GLU A 76 7.35 12.29 16.56
CA GLU A 76 7.63 13.22 15.46
C GLU A 76 7.66 12.48 14.11
N GLU A 77 7.12 13.11 13.07
CA GLU A 77 7.16 12.57 11.71
C GLU A 77 8.60 12.33 11.25
N GLU A 78 8.81 11.35 10.38
CA GLU A 78 10.12 10.93 9.86
C GLU A 78 11.14 10.42 10.90
N SER A 79 10.78 10.38 12.19
CA SER A 79 11.62 9.77 13.24
C SER A 79 11.72 8.26 13.09
N ALA A 80 12.82 7.67 13.55
CA ALA A 80 13.03 6.22 13.51
C ALA A 80 11.91 5.45 14.23
N ASP A 81 11.44 5.96 15.37
CA ASP A 81 10.36 5.35 16.15
C ASP A 81 9.01 5.44 15.43
N TYR A 82 8.75 6.54 14.72
CA TYR A 82 7.54 6.72 13.91
C TYR A 82 7.48 5.68 12.79
N ILE A 83 8.58 5.53 12.05
CA ILE A 83 8.71 4.54 10.98
C ILE A 83 8.52 3.13 11.53
N ALA A 84 9.12 2.81 12.68
CA ALA A 84 8.99 1.50 13.31
C ALA A 84 7.53 1.17 13.69
N ILE A 85 6.78 2.12 14.23
CA ILE A 85 5.36 1.93 14.56
C ILE A 85 4.53 1.73 13.31
N VAL A 86 4.74 2.54 12.27
CA VAL A 86 3.99 2.42 11.01
C VAL A 86 4.22 1.05 10.36
N ILE A 87 5.46 0.54 10.38
CA ILE A 87 5.78 -0.80 9.88
C ILE A 87 5.09 -1.89 10.71
N ASN A 88 5.15 -1.81 12.05
CA ASN A 88 4.50 -2.78 12.93
C ASN A 88 2.97 -2.78 12.76
N LEU A 89 2.36 -1.60 12.64
CA LEU A 89 0.93 -1.46 12.45
C LEU A 89 0.49 -2.03 11.09
N SER A 90 1.26 -1.77 10.05
CA SER A 90 1.05 -2.36 8.72
C SER A 90 1.15 -3.87 8.74
N LEU A 91 2.11 -4.43 9.50
CA LEU A 91 2.28 -5.87 9.66
C LEU A 91 1.09 -6.51 10.38
N VAL A 92 0.61 -5.91 11.47
CA VAL A 92 -0.59 -6.37 12.19
C VAL A 92 -1.83 -6.32 11.28
N MET A 93 -1.99 -5.24 10.51
CA MET A 93 -3.11 -5.12 9.57
C MET A 93 -3.07 -6.19 8.47
N GLY A 94 -1.88 -6.45 7.92
CA GLY A 94 -1.66 -7.54 6.95
C GLY A 94 -1.97 -8.91 7.53
N LEU A 95 -1.56 -9.18 8.77
CA LEU A 95 -1.85 -10.42 9.47
C LEU A 95 -3.37 -10.59 9.71
N CYS A 96 -4.05 -9.53 10.15
CA CYS A 96 -5.50 -9.53 10.32
C CYS A 96 -6.22 -9.82 8.99
N MET A 97 -5.83 -9.16 7.90
CA MET A 97 -6.38 -9.43 6.57
C MET A 97 -6.12 -10.87 6.11
N PHE A 98 -4.93 -11.42 6.40
CA PHE A 98 -4.59 -12.80 6.09
C PHE A 98 -5.46 -13.81 6.85
N VAL A 99 -5.66 -13.60 8.16
CA VAL A 99 -6.53 -14.45 8.99
C VAL A 99 -7.99 -14.36 8.53
N LEU A 100 -8.50 -13.15 8.26
CA LEU A 100 -9.86 -12.98 7.74
C LEU A 100 -10.05 -13.64 6.36
N GLY A 101 -9.02 -13.58 5.51
CA GLY A 101 -8.98 -14.28 4.23
C GLY A 101 -9.03 -15.80 4.38
N LEU A 102 -8.30 -16.37 5.35
CA LEU A 102 -8.35 -17.80 5.67
C LEU A 102 -9.73 -18.24 6.17
N LEU A 103 -10.40 -17.41 6.96
CA LEU A 103 -11.75 -17.66 7.45
C LEU A 103 -12.84 -17.47 6.38
N ARG A 104 -12.48 -17.07 5.15
CA ARG A 104 -13.38 -16.82 4.02
C ARG A 104 -14.54 -15.86 4.35
N LEU A 105 -14.33 -14.90 5.25
CA LEU A 105 -15.37 -13.90 5.58
C LEU A 105 -15.72 -12.97 4.41
N GLY A 106 -14.96 -12.98 3.32
CA GLY A 106 -15.26 -12.20 2.12
C GLY A 106 -16.47 -12.69 1.31
N SER A 107 -17.05 -13.86 1.64
CA SER A 107 -18.26 -14.36 0.99
C SER A 107 -19.54 -14.15 1.81
N LEU A 108 -19.45 -13.48 2.96
CA LEU A 108 -20.60 -13.12 3.81
C LEU A 108 -21.09 -11.71 3.43
#